data_AF-A0A2J5HVA2-F1
#
_entry.id   AF-A0A2J5HVA2-F1
#
_cell.length_a   1.000
_cell.length_b   1.000
_cell.length_c   1.000
_cell.angle_alpha   90.00
_cell.angle_beta   90.00
_cell.angle_gamma   90.00
#
_symmetry.space_group_name_H-M   'P 1'
#
loop_
_entity.id
_entity.type
_entity.pdbx_description
1 polymer ?
#
loop_
_entity_poly.entity_id
_entity_poly.type
_entity_poly.pdbx_seq_one_letter_code
_entity_poly.pdbx_strand_id
1 'polypeptide(L)'
;MSTSMLEEVEQEREVAFKIEEERQVQRPPSFLPHAFPGLAQNILNFVNTGYLLGYRGYVRASKFLESTELGRKYRIRGSAFLPNLFVSWEFTKTVRKQRTSRMDNLIRPVNWILWSVRTNTALIIIPEEAEAVIPILRKANGKTDTNPIVHLILYAAPVTKQMLHFSHLKYFALSSLPSNWEPPAWLPVEVGLLAGRLYFHYADYQPIMNHLDLSRPTWPGHPEAQ
;
A
#
# COMPACT_ATOMS: atom_id res chain seq x y z
N MET A 1 31.69 74.46 8.26
CA MET A 1 32.10 73.60 7.12
C MET A 1 33.31 72.83 7.60
N SER A 2 33.32 71.52 7.84
CA SER A 2 32.43 70.46 7.35
C SER A 2 32.66 69.22 8.21
N THR A 3 31.58 68.49 8.52
CA THR A 3 31.49 67.02 8.64
C THR A 3 32.49 66.33 9.57
N SER A 4 32.13 66.00 10.82
CA SER A 4 31.29 64.84 11.17
C SER A 4 31.68 63.58 10.41
N MET A 5 32.48 62.71 11.02
CA MET A 5 32.55 61.26 10.79
C MET A 5 33.56 60.71 11.81
N LEU A 6 33.09 60.27 12.99
CA LEU A 6 32.72 58.87 13.22
C LEU A 6 33.95 57.97 13.11
N GLU A 7 34.56 57.65 14.24
CA GLU A 7 35.00 56.28 14.57
C GLU A 7 35.48 56.24 16.03
N GLU A 8 34.59 56.66 16.95
CA GLU A 8 34.41 55.88 18.17
C GLU A 8 33.97 54.49 17.69
N VAL A 9 34.91 53.55 17.61
CA VAL A 9 34.60 52.16 17.32
C VAL A 9 34.05 51.56 18.60
N GLU A 10 32.80 51.91 18.91
CA GLU A 10 31.98 51.17 19.87
C GLU A 10 31.89 49.72 19.37
N GLN A 11 32.46 48.81 20.16
CA GLN A 11 32.39 47.38 19.92
C GLN A 11 30.95 46.89 20.11
N GLU A 12 30.14 46.92 19.06
CA GLU A 12 28.88 46.20 19.05
C GLU A 12 29.14 44.71 18.78
N ARG A 13 29.43 43.96 19.85
CA ARG A 13 29.44 42.50 19.80
C ARG A 13 28.01 42.00 19.98
N GLU A 14 27.27 41.84 18.88
CA GLU A 14 25.98 41.15 18.89
C GLU A 14 26.17 39.70 19.34
N VAL A 15 25.80 39.39 20.58
CA VAL A 15 25.77 38.01 21.08
C VAL A 15 24.48 37.38 20.59
N ALA A 16 24.53 36.74 19.42
CA ALA A 16 23.45 35.89 18.94
C ALA A 16 23.28 34.71 19.92
N PHE A 17 22.26 34.78 20.77
CA PHE A 17 21.87 33.69 21.67
C PHE A 17 21.23 32.59 20.82
N LYS A 18 22.05 31.68 20.29
CA LYS A 18 21.56 30.42 19.72
C LYS A 18 21.08 29.54 20.87
N ILE A 19 19.78 29.53 21.11
CA ILE A 19 19.15 28.50 21.93
C ILE A 19 19.19 27.22 21.10
N GLU A 20 20.20 26.37 21.35
CA GLU A 20 20.16 24.99 20.89
C GLU A 20 19.14 24.25 21.77
N GLU A 21 17.92 24.06 21.24
CA GLU A 21 16.98 23.10 21.81
C GLU A 21 17.59 21.70 21.67
N GLU A 22 18.13 21.16 22.77
CA GLU A 22 18.49 19.75 22.85
C GLU A 22 17.23 18.89 22.69
N ARG A 23 16.98 18.45 21.46
CA ARG A 23 15.95 17.47 21.15
C ARG A 23 16.33 16.15 21.83
N GLN A 24 15.66 15.81 22.92
CA GLN A 24 15.78 14.47 23.51
C GLN A 24 15.49 13.43 22.43
N VAL A 25 16.52 12.67 22.05
CA VAL A 25 16.40 11.59 21.07
C VAL A 25 15.68 10.44 21.76
N GLN A 26 14.34 10.44 21.70
CA GLN A 26 13.58 9.23 21.98
C GLN A 26 13.97 8.19 20.94
N ARG A 27 14.86 7.27 21.34
CA ARG A 27 15.24 6.14 20.49
C ARG A 27 14.00 5.29 20.25
N PRO A 28 13.63 5.03 18.99
CA PRO A 28 12.52 4.15 18.69
C PRO A 28 12.72 2.79 19.38
N PRO A 29 11.65 2.14 19.87
CA PRO A 29 11.74 0.81 20.44
C PRO A 29 12.39 -0.16 19.44
N SER A 30 13.38 -0.92 19.91
CA SER A 30 14.07 -1.94 19.10
C SER A 30 13.17 -3.17 18.95
N PHE A 31 12.76 -3.48 17.72
CA PHE A 31 11.98 -4.68 17.41
C PHE A 31 12.84 -5.72 16.70
N LEU A 32 12.66 -7.00 17.04
CA LEU A 32 13.27 -8.09 16.29
C LEU A 32 12.48 -8.35 15.00
N PRO A 33 13.12 -8.33 13.82
CA PRO A 33 12.44 -8.58 12.55
C PRO A 33 11.90 -10.01 12.50
N HIS A 34 10.77 -10.19 11.80
CA HIS A 34 10.30 -11.54 11.48
C HIS A 34 11.20 -12.13 10.39
N ALA A 35 11.78 -13.31 10.65
CA ALA A 35 12.56 -14.02 9.65
C ALA A 35 11.62 -14.64 8.61
N PHE A 36 11.91 -14.40 7.33
CA PHE A 36 11.14 -14.96 6.22
C PHE A 36 11.31 -16.50 6.17
N PRO A 37 10.23 -17.28 6.39
CA PRO A 37 10.32 -18.74 6.46
C PRO A 37 10.39 -19.42 5.07
N GLY A 38 10.28 -18.65 3.99
CA GLY A 38 10.21 -19.16 2.61
C GLY A 38 8.82 -19.00 1.99
N LEU A 39 8.75 -19.24 0.68
CA LEU A 39 7.51 -19.08 -0.10
C LEU A 39 6.51 -20.19 0.24
N ALA A 40 5.28 -19.79 0.61
CA ALA A 40 4.23 -20.75 0.90
C ALA A 40 3.81 -21.56 -0.34
N GLN A 41 3.61 -22.87 -0.18
CA GLN A 41 3.26 -23.78 -1.29
C GLN A 41 2.01 -23.34 -2.07
N ASN A 42 1.02 -22.76 -1.40
CA ASN A 42 -0.19 -22.29 -2.08
C ASN A 42 0.04 -21.04 -2.93
N ILE A 43 1.01 -20.19 -2.57
CA ILE A 43 1.42 -19.05 -3.41
C ILE A 43 2.18 -19.57 -4.63
N LEU A 44 3.06 -20.56 -4.44
CA LEU A 44 3.74 -21.24 -5.54
C LEU A 44 2.74 -21.90 -6.51
N ASN A 45 1.73 -22.60 -5.98
CA ASN A 45 0.67 -23.20 -6.79
C ASN A 45 -0.16 -22.13 -7.51
N PHE A 46 -0.46 -21.01 -6.84
CA PHE A 46 -1.17 -19.88 -7.44
C PHE A 46 -0.40 -19.33 -8.64
N VAL A 47 0.90 -19.08 -8.50
CA VAL A 47 1.77 -18.60 -9.59
C VAL A 47 1.75 -19.54 -10.80
N ASN A 48 1.76 -20.85 -10.58
CA ASN A 48 1.80 -21.84 -11.66
C ASN A 48 0.42 -22.09 -12.31
N THR A 49 -0.67 -22.05 -11.55
CA THR A 49 -1.99 -22.50 -12.00
C THR A 49 -2.98 -21.35 -12.23
N GLY A 50 -2.75 -20.20 -11.60
CA GLY A 50 -3.69 -19.09 -11.48
C GLY A 50 -4.76 -19.29 -10.42
N TYR A 51 -4.81 -20.44 -9.72
CA TYR A 51 -5.85 -20.75 -8.73
C TYR A 51 -5.31 -20.66 -7.31
N LEU A 52 -6.02 -19.90 -6.47
CA LEU A 52 -5.69 -19.76 -5.07
C LEU A 52 -6.38 -20.90 -4.29
N LEU A 53 -5.70 -22.05 -4.22
CA LEU A 53 -6.25 -23.28 -3.63
C LEU A 53 -5.91 -23.40 -2.15
N GLY A 54 -6.92 -23.78 -1.35
CA GLY A 54 -6.77 -24.10 0.08
C GLY A 54 -7.05 -22.92 1.01
N TYR A 55 -6.40 -22.95 2.18
CA TYR A 55 -6.59 -21.97 3.27
C TYR A 55 -5.29 -21.62 4.00
N ARG A 56 -4.15 -22.08 3.49
CA ARG A 56 -2.82 -21.86 4.08
C ARG A 56 -1.97 -20.92 3.23
N GLY A 57 -1.10 -20.14 3.87
CA GLY A 57 -0.18 -19.22 3.20
C GLY A 57 -0.75 -17.83 2.88
N TYR A 58 -2.07 -17.66 2.96
CA TYR A 58 -2.73 -16.37 2.71
C TYR A 58 -4.00 -16.23 3.56
N VAL A 59 -4.52 -15.02 3.63
CA VAL A 59 -5.78 -14.67 4.29
C VAL A 59 -6.50 -13.58 3.48
N ARG A 60 -7.81 -13.45 3.65
CA ARG A 60 -8.54 -12.32 3.07
C ARG A 60 -8.07 -11.00 3.67
N ALA A 61 -7.93 -9.98 2.84
CA ALA A 61 -7.54 -8.64 3.26
C ALA A 61 -8.54 -8.04 4.27
N SER A 62 -9.83 -8.31 4.09
CA SER A 62 -10.89 -7.98 5.06
C SER A 62 -10.62 -8.52 6.46
N LYS A 63 -10.29 -9.81 6.58
CA LYS A 63 -9.96 -10.43 7.88
C LYS A 63 -8.69 -9.85 8.49
N PHE A 64 -7.70 -9.51 7.66
CA PHE A 64 -6.50 -8.84 8.11
C PHE A 64 -6.83 -7.46 8.68
N LEU A 65 -7.59 -6.64 7.93
CA LEU A 65 -8.06 -5.31 8.37
C LEU A 65 -8.84 -5.39 9.69
N GLU A 66 -9.78 -6.33 9.81
CA GLU A 66 -10.55 -6.58 11.04
C GLU A 66 -9.67 -6.98 12.24
N SER A 67 -8.51 -7.59 11.97
CA SER A 67 -7.58 -8.03 13.02
C SER A 67 -6.71 -6.91 13.59
N THR A 68 -6.60 -5.78 12.89
CA THR A 68 -5.88 -4.57 13.33
C THR A 68 -6.54 -3.95 14.56
N GLU A 69 -5.79 -3.20 15.37
CA GLU A 69 -6.31 -2.33 16.44
C GLU A 69 -7.37 -1.36 15.91
N LEU A 70 -7.15 -0.73 14.75
CA LEU A 70 -8.16 0.13 14.11
C LEU A 70 -9.44 -0.64 13.80
N GLY A 71 -9.30 -1.80 13.16
CA GLY A 71 -10.40 -2.70 12.84
C GLY A 71 -11.24 -3.06 14.06
N ARG A 72 -10.59 -3.35 15.19
CA ARG A 72 -11.27 -3.69 16.44
C ARG A 72 -11.88 -2.49 17.15
N LYS A 73 -11.13 -1.38 17.23
CA LYS A 73 -11.55 -0.15 17.91
C LYS A 73 -12.84 0.40 17.28
N TYR A 74 -12.93 0.38 15.96
CA TYR A 74 -14.08 0.89 15.22
C TYR A 74 -15.06 -0.21 14.75
N ARG A 75 -14.82 -1.48 15.13
CA ARG A 75 -15.64 -2.64 14.71
C ARG A 75 -15.88 -2.68 13.20
N ILE A 76 -14.82 -2.41 12.44
CA ILE A 76 -14.87 -2.35 10.97
C ILE A 76 -15.32 -3.71 10.44
N ARG A 77 -16.32 -3.72 9.56
CA ARG A 77 -16.69 -4.89 8.77
C ARG A 77 -15.84 -4.89 7.50
N GLY A 78 -14.66 -5.50 7.57
CA GLY A 78 -13.69 -5.48 6.47
C GLY A 78 -14.25 -6.09 5.19
N SER A 79 -15.17 -7.05 5.28
CA SER A 79 -15.84 -7.66 4.13
C SER A 79 -16.65 -6.67 3.28
N ALA A 80 -17.10 -5.55 3.85
CA ALA A 80 -17.82 -4.51 3.11
C ALA A 80 -16.88 -3.72 2.18
N PHE A 81 -15.60 -3.64 2.53
CA PHE A 81 -14.64 -2.77 1.85
C PHE A 81 -13.60 -3.54 1.03
N LEU A 82 -13.20 -4.72 1.50
CA LEU A 82 -12.17 -5.57 0.91
C LEU A 82 -12.66 -7.02 0.69
N PRO A 83 -13.72 -7.23 -0.13
CA PRO A 83 -14.28 -8.56 -0.36
C PRO A 83 -13.39 -9.46 -1.23
N ASN A 84 -12.65 -8.92 -2.20
CA ASN A 84 -12.01 -9.70 -3.25
C ASN A 84 -10.49 -9.89 -3.05
N LEU A 85 -9.86 -9.02 -2.25
CA LEU A 85 -8.42 -8.99 -2.06
C LEU A 85 -7.91 -10.03 -1.04
N PHE A 86 -6.78 -10.65 -1.36
CA PHE A 86 -6.04 -11.54 -0.46
C PHE A 86 -4.66 -10.95 -0.11
N VAL A 87 -4.15 -11.31 1.05
CA VAL A 87 -2.79 -10.97 1.51
C VAL A 87 -2.06 -12.23 1.95
N SER A 88 -0.75 -12.31 1.73
CA SER A 88 0.05 -13.42 2.23
C SER A 88 0.12 -13.40 3.76
N TRP A 89 0.40 -14.56 4.37
CA TRP A 89 0.60 -14.60 5.81
C TRP A 89 1.80 -13.78 6.26
N GLU A 90 2.87 -13.76 5.47
CA GLU A 90 4.07 -13.01 5.79
C GLU A 90 3.84 -11.49 5.69
N PHE A 91 2.90 -11.05 4.84
CA PHE A 91 2.42 -9.66 4.85
C PHE A 91 1.83 -9.25 6.21
N THR A 92 1.15 -10.18 6.90
CA THR A 92 0.57 -9.91 8.23
C THR A 92 1.59 -9.92 9.38
N LYS A 93 2.87 -10.27 9.09
CA LYS A 93 3.94 -10.44 10.08
C LYS A 93 5.13 -9.55 9.76
N THR A 94 5.20 -8.40 10.41
CA THR A 94 6.35 -7.49 10.23
C THR A 94 7.46 -7.75 11.25
N VAL A 95 7.10 -7.90 12.51
CA VAL A 95 8.04 -8.07 13.62
C VAL A 95 7.64 -9.24 14.51
N ARG A 96 8.60 -9.80 15.25
CA ARG A 96 8.30 -10.81 16.27
C ARG A 96 7.44 -10.16 17.33
N LYS A 97 6.19 -10.64 17.47
CA LYS A 97 5.25 -10.12 18.47
C LYS A 97 5.85 -10.24 19.86
N GLN A 98 6.11 -9.11 20.51
CA GLN A 98 6.24 -9.08 21.96
C GLN A 98 4.84 -9.36 22.53
N ARG A 99 4.76 -10.13 23.61
CA ARG A 99 3.53 -10.84 24.06
C ARG A 99 2.29 -9.97 24.30
N THR A 100 2.38 -8.64 24.29
CA THR A 100 1.33 -7.75 24.80
C THR A 100 0.94 -6.58 23.90
N SER A 101 1.66 -6.26 22.83
CA SER A 101 1.29 -5.15 21.92
C SER A 101 0.91 -5.65 20.52
N ARG A 102 -0.21 -5.13 19.99
CA ARG A 102 -0.48 -5.17 18.56
C ARG A 102 0.25 -3.98 17.95
N MET A 103 0.84 -4.17 16.77
CA MET A 103 1.76 -3.22 16.17
C MET A 103 1.27 -2.84 14.79
N ASP A 104 0.10 -2.21 14.74
CA ASP A 104 -0.51 -1.71 13.51
C ASP A 104 0.36 -0.64 12.84
N ASN A 105 1.16 0.08 13.61
CA ASN A 105 2.11 1.08 13.08
C ASN A 105 3.21 0.45 12.21
N LEU A 106 3.32 -0.89 12.19
CA LEU A 106 4.32 -1.64 11.45
C LEU A 106 3.70 -2.39 10.26
N ILE A 107 2.52 -1.99 9.77
CA ILE A 107 1.95 -2.57 8.54
C ILE A 107 2.91 -2.29 7.37
N ARG A 108 3.18 -3.32 6.56
CA ARG A 108 4.05 -3.21 5.39
C ARG A 108 3.35 -2.42 4.28
N PRO A 109 4.09 -1.60 3.51
CA PRO A 109 3.53 -0.97 2.32
C PRO A 109 3.13 -2.05 1.29
N VAL A 110 2.02 -1.80 0.60
CA VAL A 110 1.57 -2.66 -0.49
C VAL A 110 2.36 -2.29 -1.75
N ASN A 111 3.35 -3.11 -2.09
CA ASN A 111 4.21 -2.89 -3.25
C ASN A 111 4.01 -3.92 -4.37
N TRP A 112 3.73 -5.17 -3.99
CA TRP A 112 3.75 -6.31 -4.90
C TRP A 112 2.40 -7.01 -4.90
N ILE A 113 1.81 -7.13 -6.09
CA ILE A 113 0.48 -7.73 -6.28
C ILE A 113 0.61 -8.84 -7.31
N LEU A 114 0.32 -10.08 -6.92
CA LEU A 114 0.10 -11.16 -7.86
C LEU A 114 -1.33 -11.11 -8.37
N TRP A 115 -1.48 -10.98 -9.67
CA TRP A 115 -2.76 -10.88 -10.36
C TRP A 115 -2.97 -12.07 -11.29
N SER A 116 -4.04 -12.82 -11.10
CA SER A 116 -4.46 -13.88 -12.02
C SER A 116 -5.55 -13.39 -12.95
N VAL A 117 -5.24 -13.28 -14.25
CA VAL A 117 -6.25 -12.90 -15.28
C VAL A 117 -7.32 -13.98 -15.46
N ARG A 118 -7.01 -15.23 -15.09
CA ARG A 118 -7.91 -16.37 -15.24
C ARG A 118 -9.02 -16.39 -14.20
N THR A 119 -8.68 -16.05 -12.96
CA THR A 119 -9.61 -16.14 -11.83
C THR A 119 -10.01 -14.78 -11.28
N ASN A 120 -9.54 -13.69 -11.89
CA ASN A 120 -9.70 -12.32 -11.39
C ASN A 120 -9.34 -12.20 -9.90
N THR A 121 -8.25 -12.85 -9.49
CA THR A 121 -7.83 -12.92 -8.09
C THR A 121 -6.56 -12.10 -7.89
N ALA A 122 -6.57 -11.25 -6.87
CA ALA A 122 -5.42 -10.47 -6.45
C ALA A 122 -4.89 -10.94 -5.09
N LEU A 123 -3.59 -11.18 -5.03
CA LEU A 123 -2.87 -11.55 -3.81
C LEU A 123 -1.71 -10.58 -3.58
N ILE A 124 -1.71 -9.89 -2.45
CA ILE A 124 -0.60 -9.03 -2.03
C ILE A 124 0.44 -9.87 -1.30
N ILE A 125 1.70 -9.67 -1.69
CA ILE A 125 2.84 -10.40 -1.16
C ILE A 125 3.92 -9.43 -0.65
N ILE A 126 4.85 -9.94 0.15
CA ILE A 126 6.01 -9.16 0.61
C ILE A 126 7.16 -9.17 -0.41
N PRO A 127 8.11 -8.23 -0.36
CA PRO A 127 9.28 -8.22 -1.24
C PRO A 127 10.05 -9.54 -1.28
N GLU A 128 10.20 -10.20 -0.13
CA GLU A 128 10.92 -11.47 0.02
C GLU A 128 10.20 -12.62 -0.74
N GLU A 129 8.87 -12.61 -0.74
CA GLU A 129 8.06 -13.54 -1.54
C GLU A 129 8.12 -13.18 -3.03
N ALA A 130 8.14 -11.89 -3.38
CA ALA A 130 8.25 -11.42 -4.75
C ALA A 130 9.58 -11.88 -5.39
N GLU A 131 10.71 -11.72 -4.67
CA GLU A 131 12.02 -12.21 -5.11
C GLU A 131 12.03 -13.72 -5.38
N ALA A 132 11.34 -14.50 -4.54
CA ALA A 132 11.21 -15.94 -4.77
C ALA A 132 10.34 -16.27 -6.00
N VAL A 133 9.33 -15.46 -6.30
CA VAL A 133 8.37 -15.68 -7.39
C VAL A 133 8.89 -15.21 -8.77
N ILE A 134 9.67 -14.13 -8.83
CA ILE A 134 10.26 -13.58 -10.06
C ILE A 134 10.91 -14.64 -10.98
N PRO A 135 11.83 -15.50 -10.50
CA PRO A 135 12.48 -16.49 -11.36
C PRO A 135 11.49 -17.55 -11.89
N ILE A 136 10.43 -17.84 -11.14
CA ILE A 136 9.39 -18.80 -11.55
C ILE A 136 8.56 -18.21 -12.69
N LEU A 137 8.11 -16.96 -12.53
CA LEU A 137 7.37 -16.25 -13.57
C LEU A 137 8.19 -16.08 -14.85
N ARG A 138 9.48 -15.72 -14.74
CA ARG A 138 10.38 -15.62 -15.90
C ARG A 138 10.54 -16.96 -16.64
N LYS A 139 10.69 -18.07 -15.90
CA LYS A 139 10.78 -19.41 -16.48
C LYS A 139 9.47 -19.84 -17.14
N ALA A 140 8.32 -19.49 -16.58
CA ALA A 140 7.03 -19.78 -17.17
C ALA A 140 6.85 -19.05 -18.50
N ASN A 141 7.18 -17.75 -18.54
CA ASN A 141 7.07 -16.94 -19.75
C ASN A 141 8.00 -17.42 -20.88
N GLY A 142 9.19 -17.92 -20.55
CA GLY A 142 10.15 -18.40 -21.54
C GLY A 142 9.86 -19.80 -22.09
N LYS A 143 8.94 -20.56 -21.49
CA LYS A 143 8.67 -21.97 -21.84
C LYS A 143 7.44 -22.20 -22.70
N THR A 144 6.52 -21.24 -22.74
CA THR A 144 5.22 -21.39 -23.40
C THR A 144 4.96 -20.22 -24.33
N ASP A 145 4.62 -20.53 -25.58
CA ASP A 145 4.10 -19.59 -26.59
C ASP A 145 2.68 -19.07 -26.24
N THR A 146 2.34 -19.15 -24.95
CA THR A 146 1.01 -18.92 -24.38
C THR A 146 1.12 -17.81 -23.37
N ASN A 147 0.13 -16.90 -23.38
CA ASN A 147 0.15 -15.74 -22.50
C ASN A 147 0.25 -16.16 -21.02
N PRO A 148 1.05 -15.44 -20.21
CA PRO A 148 1.15 -15.72 -18.79
C PRO A 148 -0.19 -15.61 -18.08
N ILE A 149 -0.41 -16.49 -17.11
CA ILE A 149 -1.68 -16.60 -16.36
C ILE A 149 -1.67 -15.65 -15.15
N VAL A 150 -0.50 -15.52 -14.54
CA VAL A 150 -0.27 -14.71 -13.35
C VAL A 150 0.76 -13.64 -13.68
N HIS A 151 0.45 -12.43 -13.27
CA HIS A 151 1.24 -11.24 -13.48
C HIS A 151 1.65 -10.67 -12.12
N LEU A 152 2.90 -10.26 -11.97
CA LEU A 152 3.37 -9.58 -10.77
C LEU A 152 3.38 -8.08 -11.04
N ILE A 153 2.39 -7.38 -10.50
CA ILE A 153 2.17 -5.95 -10.67
C ILE A 153 2.88 -5.19 -9.54
N LEU A 154 3.60 -4.14 -9.92
CA LEU A 154 4.17 -3.18 -8.99
C LEU A 154 3.15 -2.07 -8.71
N TYR A 155 2.98 -1.75 -7.43
CA TYR A 155 2.11 -0.69 -6.96
C TYR A 155 2.83 0.15 -5.90
N ALA A 156 2.41 1.40 -5.76
CA ALA A 156 2.79 2.25 -4.64
C ALA A 156 1.62 3.20 -4.37
N ALA A 157 1.15 3.26 -3.13
CA ALA A 157 0.07 4.16 -2.76
C ALA A 157 0.56 5.63 -2.75
N PRO A 158 -0.11 6.54 -3.46
CA PRO A 158 0.16 7.97 -3.33
C PRO A 158 -0.25 8.48 -1.95
N VAL A 159 0.75 8.68 -1.08
CA VAL A 159 0.59 9.23 0.28
C VAL A 159 0.99 10.70 0.38
N THR A 160 1.64 11.24 -0.65
CA THR A 160 1.92 12.68 -0.77
C THR A 160 1.41 13.21 -2.10
N LYS A 161 1.10 14.52 -2.16
CA LYS A 161 0.57 15.19 -3.36
C LYS A 161 1.51 15.13 -4.57
N GLN A 162 2.82 15.00 -4.34
CA GLN A 162 3.83 15.00 -5.41
C GLN A 162 4.09 13.60 -5.99
N MET A 163 3.55 12.54 -5.38
CA MET A 163 3.74 11.18 -5.91
C MET A 163 2.95 10.96 -7.18
N LEU A 164 3.56 10.26 -8.13
CA LEU A 164 2.88 9.77 -9.32
C LEU A 164 1.72 8.85 -8.92
N HIS A 165 0.60 8.97 -9.62
CA HIS A 165 -0.59 8.16 -9.37
C HIS A 165 -0.44 6.78 -10.02
N PHE A 166 -0.28 5.74 -9.18
CA PHE A 166 -0.20 4.34 -9.62
C PHE A 166 -1.56 3.62 -9.64
N SER A 167 -2.68 4.36 -9.66
CA SER A 167 -4.03 3.81 -9.52
C SER A 167 -4.43 2.86 -10.65
N HIS A 168 -3.89 3.04 -11.85
CA HIS A 168 -4.24 2.20 -12.99
C HIS A 168 -3.58 0.81 -13.01
N LEU A 169 -2.63 0.51 -12.10
CA LEU A 169 -1.95 -0.80 -12.03
C LEU A 169 -1.24 -1.25 -13.33
N LYS A 170 -1.02 -0.32 -14.26
CA LYS A 170 -0.36 -0.54 -15.56
C LYS A 170 1.09 -0.06 -15.60
N TYR A 171 1.62 0.48 -14.50
CA TYR A 171 2.95 1.10 -14.50
C TYR A 171 4.05 0.08 -14.79
N PHE A 172 4.04 -1.04 -14.07
CA PHE A 172 4.96 -2.13 -14.31
C PHE A 172 4.32 -3.46 -13.89
N ALA A 173 4.39 -4.44 -14.77
CA ALA A 173 4.00 -5.80 -14.49
C ALA A 173 5.06 -6.75 -15.05
N LEU A 174 5.58 -7.62 -14.19
CA LEU A 174 6.40 -8.75 -14.62
C LEU A 174 5.48 -9.87 -15.10
N SER A 175 5.83 -10.45 -16.25
CA SER A 175 4.86 -11.08 -17.16
C SER A 175 3.92 -10.02 -17.70
N SER A 176 4.26 -9.39 -18.82
CA SER A 176 3.50 -8.25 -19.34
C SER A 176 2.01 -8.57 -19.45
N LEU A 177 1.19 -7.66 -18.96
CA LEU A 177 -0.26 -7.74 -19.09
C LEU A 177 -0.64 -7.62 -20.58
N PRO A 178 -1.78 -8.20 -21.01
CA PRO A 178 -2.30 -7.98 -22.35
C PRO A 178 -2.43 -6.47 -22.65
N SER A 179 -2.15 -6.05 -23.88
CA SER A 179 -2.12 -4.63 -24.28
C SER A 179 -3.45 -3.90 -24.07
N ASN A 180 -4.56 -4.63 -24.11
CA ASN A 180 -5.92 -4.16 -23.87
C ASN A 180 -6.44 -4.45 -22.46
N TRP A 181 -5.58 -4.90 -21.54
CA TRP A 181 -6.02 -5.22 -20.19
C TRP A 181 -6.36 -3.95 -19.41
N GLU A 182 -7.50 -3.98 -18.75
CA GLU A 182 -7.91 -2.99 -17.76
C GLU A 182 -8.17 -3.69 -16.42
N PRO A 183 -7.72 -3.10 -15.30
CA PRO A 183 -8.04 -3.65 -14.00
C PRO A 183 -9.56 -3.60 -13.77
N PRO A 184 -10.16 -4.64 -13.17
CA PRO A 184 -11.52 -4.56 -12.69
C PRO A 184 -11.71 -3.36 -11.75
N ALA A 185 -12.88 -2.71 -11.78
CA ALA A 185 -13.13 -1.47 -11.04
C ALA A 185 -12.84 -1.57 -9.53
N TRP A 186 -13.08 -2.75 -8.93
CA TRP A 186 -12.81 -3.00 -7.51
C TRP A 186 -11.32 -3.04 -7.17
N LEU A 187 -10.45 -3.47 -8.11
CA LEU A 187 -9.06 -3.81 -7.80
C LEU A 187 -8.24 -2.57 -7.39
N PRO A 188 -8.23 -1.45 -8.13
CA PRO A 188 -7.58 -0.22 -7.70
C PRO A 188 -8.12 0.35 -6.39
N VAL A 189 -9.43 0.17 -6.13
CA VAL A 189 -10.10 0.68 -4.93
C VAL A 189 -9.69 -0.11 -3.71
N GLU A 190 -9.82 -1.44 -3.74
CA GLU A 190 -9.46 -2.32 -2.63
C GLU A 190 -7.97 -2.26 -2.29
N VAL A 191 -7.11 -2.29 -3.33
CA VAL A 191 -5.66 -2.14 -3.16
C VAL A 191 -5.33 -0.77 -2.59
N GLY A 192 -5.95 0.30 -3.10
CA GLY A 192 -5.77 1.65 -2.61
C GLY A 192 -6.16 1.80 -1.13
N LEU A 193 -7.29 1.22 -0.73
CA LEU A 193 -7.78 1.27 0.64
C LEU A 193 -6.83 0.52 1.59
N LEU A 194 -6.43 -0.71 1.25
CA LEU A 194 -5.52 -1.48 2.08
C LEU A 194 -4.14 -0.82 2.19
N ALA A 195 -3.68 -0.18 1.12
CA ALA A 195 -2.39 0.50 1.07
C ALA A 195 -2.38 1.89 1.72
N GLY A 196 -3.52 2.37 2.22
CA GLY A 196 -3.62 3.70 2.83
C GLY A 196 -3.45 4.84 1.83
N ARG A 197 -3.93 4.68 0.59
CA ARG A 197 -3.87 5.73 -0.43
C ARG A 197 -4.66 6.97 0.00
N LEU A 198 -3.97 8.11 0.06
CA LEU A 198 -4.57 9.41 0.42
C LEU A 198 -4.92 10.24 -0.80
N TYR A 199 -4.13 10.13 -1.88
CA TYR A 199 -4.33 10.91 -3.10
C TYR A 199 -4.72 10.01 -4.28
N PHE A 200 -5.77 10.39 -4.99
CA PHE A 200 -6.28 9.69 -6.18
C PHE A 200 -6.78 10.70 -7.20
N HIS A 201 -6.85 10.30 -8.47
CA HIS A 201 -7.33 11.17 -9.53
C HIS A 201 -8.85 11.36 -9.41
N TYR A 202 -9.39 12.52 -9.81
CA TYR A 202 -10.84 12.76 -9.71
C TYR A 202 -11.69 11.69 -10.41
N ALA A 203 -11.18 11.11 -11.50
CA ALA A 203 -11.81 9.99 -12.20
C ALA A 203 -12.04 8.75 -11.31
N ASP A 204 -11.20 8.53 -10.30
CA ASP A 204 -11.31 7.41 -9.36
C ASP A 204 -12.38 7.67 -8.27
N TYR A 205 -12.89 8.91 -8.14
CA TYR A 205 -13.83 9.30 -7.09
C TYR A 205 -15.15 8.52 -7.17
N GLN A 206 -15.79 8.50 -8.34
CA GLN A 206 -17.07 7.79 -8.51
C GLN A 206 -16.94 6.27 -8.27
N PRO A 207 -15.93 5.57 -8.83
CA PRO A 207 -15.66 4.17 -8.50
C PRO A 207 -15.50 3.91 -7.00
N ILE A 208 -14.78 4.78 -6.28
CA ILE A 208 -14.61 4.65 -4.82
C ILE A 208 -15.95 4.81 -4.11
N MET A 209 -16.74 5.85 -4.44
CA MET A 209 -18.03 6.09 -3.79
C MET A 209 -19.00 4.93 -4.01
N ASN A 210 -19.07 4.42 -5.24
CA ASN A 210 -19.92 3.27 -5.58
C ASN A 210 -19.48 2.00 -4.84
N HIS A 211 -18.16 1.75 -4.72
CA HIS A 211 -17.63 0.60 -4.01
C HIS A 211 -17.88 0.67 -2.50
N LEU A 212 -17.88 1.87 -1.93
CA LEU A 212 -18.17 2.10 -0.51
C LEU A 212 -19.68 2.19 -0.20
N ASP A 213 -20.54 2.08 -1.21
CA ASP A 213 -21.99 2.30 -1.12
C ASP A 213 -22.35 3.67 -0.51
N LEU A 214 -21.49 4.65 -0.75
CA LEU A 214 -21.70 6.03 -0.36
C LEU A 214 -22.42 6.71 -1.54
N SER A 215 -23.73 6.58 -1.60
CA SER A 215 -24.54 7.39 -2.52
C SER A 215 -24.33 8.87 -2.20
N ARG A 216 -24.32 9.73 -3.23
CA ARG A 216 -24.27 11.19 -3.04
C ARG A 216 -25.32 11.53 -1.99
N PRO A 217 -24.95 12.14 -0.87
CA PRO A 217 -25.97 12.59 0.03
C PRO A 217 -26.79 13.64 -0.74
N THR A 218 -28.07 13.38 -0.90
CA THR A 218 -29.02 14.35 -1.42
C THR A 218 -29.03 15.49 -0.40
N TRP A 219 -28.25 16.54 -0.63
CA TRP A 219 -28.41 17.78 0.11
C TRP A 219 -29.87 18.21 -0.07
N PRO A 220 -30.69 18.25 0.99
CA PRO A 220 -32.04 18.76 0.90
C PRO A 220 -31.92 20.28 0.75
N GLY A 221 -31.87 20.81 -0.48
CA GLY A 221 -31.84 22.26 -0.62
C GLY A 221 -31.40 22.89 -1.94
N HIS A 222 -31.17 22.16 -3.04
CA HIS A 222 -31.02 22.82 -4.34
C HIS A 222 -32.22 22.48 -5.25
N PRO A 223 -33.13 23.44 -5.49
CA PRO A 223 -34.15 23.28 -6.51
C PRO A 223 -33.47 23.21 -7.88
N GLU A 224 -33.88 22.24 -8.68
CA GLU A 224 -33.55 22.14 -10.09
C GLU A 224 -33.95 23.46 -10.77
N ALA A 225 -32.96 24.17 -11.31
CA ALA A 225 -33.23 25.22 -12.27
C ALA A 225 -33.59 24.54 -13.60
N GLN A 226 -34.82 24.80 -14.04
CA GLN A 226 -35.35 24.46 -15.36
C GLN A 226 -34.50 25.05 -16.48
#